data_AF-A0A1G1ZK96-F1
#
_entry.id   AF-A0A1G1ZK96-F1
#
_cell.length_a   1.000
_cell.length_b   1.000
_cell.length_c   1.000
_cell.angle_alpha   90.00
_cell.angle_beta   90.00
_cell.angle_gamma   90.00
#
_symmetry.space_group_name_H-M   'P 1'
#
loop_
_entity.id
_entity.type
_entity.pdbx_description
1 polymer ?
#
loop_
_entity_poly.entity_id
_entity_poly.type
_entity_poly.pdbx_seq_one_letter_code
_entity_poly.pdbx_strand_id
1 'polypeptide(L)'
;MDMRNESGQAMVFTIVIVMGALIGATVIAGSIMIRQIRQSVQSIDSTKAIFAAETGIELELYRAYKDPTYPAPVLVRSEATYNVSVLENIIKSVGKSRTSSRALQLTLTPLP
;
A
#
# COMPACT_ATOMS: atom_id res chain seq x y z
N MET A 1 -25.91 41.46 44.22
CA MET A 1 -25.75 40.37 43.23
C MET A 1 -24.75 40.85 42.21
N ASP A 2 -23.52 40.35 42.28
CA ASP A 2 -22.37 40.89 41.55
C ASP A 2 -22.35 40.36 40.11
N MET A 3 -23.08 41.05 39.22
CA MET A 3 -23.30 40.67 37.82
C MET A 3 -22.00 40.55 36.98
N ARG A 4 -20.87 41.04 37.51
CA ARG A 4 -19.55 40.96 36.88
C ARG A 4 -18.91 39.58 36.99
N ASN A 5 -19.22 38.82 38.05
CA ASN A 5 -18.65 37.49 38.27
C ASN A 5 -19.29 36.44 37.34
N GLU A 6 -20.59 36.58 37.06
CA GLU A 6 -21.34 35.65 36.21
C GLU A 6 -20.97 35.80 34.72
N SER A 7 -20.71 37.03 34.24
CA SER A 7 -20.32 37.28 32.84
C SER A 7 -18.90 36.82 32.53
N GLY A 8 -17.96 36.96 33.48
CA GLY A 8 -16.61 36.41 33.37
C GLY A 8 -16.60 34.87 33.32
N GLN A 9 -17.44 34.22 34.13
CA GLN A 9 -17.59 32.76 34.10
C GLN A 9 -18.20 32.26 32.79
N ALA A 10 -19.22 32.94 32.27
CA ALA A 10 -19.79 32.62 30.96
C ALA A 10 -18.77 32.76 29.83
N MET A 11 -17.91 33.78 29.88
CA MET A 11 -16.83 33.99 28.91
C MET A 11 -15.77 32.88 28.97
N VAL A 12 -15.37 32.45 30.16
CA VAL A 12 -14.42 31.33 30.29
C VAL A 12 -15.03 30.04 29.76
N PHE A 13 -16.32 29.78 30.04
CA PHE A 13 -17.01 28.60 29.57
C PHE A 13 -17.10 28.52 28.04
N THR A 14 -17.42 29.63 27.37
CA THR A 14 -17.47 29.68 25.90
C THR A 14 -16.08 29.47 25.31
N ILE A 15 -15.03 30.06 25.88
CA ILE A 15 -13.65 29.87 25.41
C ILE A 15 -13.23 28.41 25.59
N VAL A 16 -13.54 27.77 26.72
CA VAL A 16 -13.24 26.36 26.96
C VAL A 16 -13.95 25.47 25.94
N ILE A 17 -15.22 25.75 25.62
CA ILE A 17 -15.95 25.00 24.60
C ILE A 17 -15.32 25.20 23.21
N VAL A 18 -15.02 26.44 22.84
CA VAL A 18 -14.43 26.76 21.53
C VAL A 18 -13.05 26.12 21.37
N MET A 19 -12.19 26.23 22.40
CA MET A 19 -10.87 25.61 22.39
C MET A 19 -10.95 24.09 22.41
N GLY A 20 -11.87 23.51 23.18
CA GLY A 20 -12.13 22.07 23.19
C GLY A 20 -12.55 21.56 21.81
N ALA A 21 -13.42 22.29 21.12
CA ALA A 21 -13.83 21.97 19.75
C ALA A 21 -12.66 22.08 18.76
N LEU A 22 -11.84 23.13 18.87
CA LEU A 22 -10.65 23.31 18.01
C LEU A 22 -9.64 22.18 18.19
N ILE A 23 -9.30 21.84 19.44
CA ILE A 23 -8.38 20.73 19.75
C ILE A 23 -8.96 19.41 19.24
N GLY A 24 -10.25 19.16 19.46
CA GLY A 24 -10.93 17.97 18.96
C GLY A 24 -10.84 17.84 17.43
N ALA A 25 -11.11 18.92 16.71
CA ALA A 25 -10.99 18.96 15.25
C ALA A 25 -9.55 18.70 14.79
N THR A 26 -8.55 19.31 15.42
CA THR A 26 -7.13 19.11 15.08
C THR A 26 -6.68 17.67 15.34
N VAL A 27 -7.08 17.06 16.45
CA VAL A 27 -6.74 15.65 16.75
C VAL A 27 -7.34 14.70 15.70
N ILE A 28 -8.60 14.93 15.32
CA ILE A 28 -9.26 14.13 14.28
C ILE A 28 -8.52 14.29 12.94
N ALA A 29 -8.26 15.53 12.52
CA ALA A 29 -7.54 15.82 11.29
C ALA A 29 -6.13 15.19 11.26
N GLY A 30 -5.37 15.33 12.34
CA GLY A 30 -4.05 14.72 12.48
C GLY A 30 -4.11 13.19 12.39
N SER A 31 -5.10 12.55 13.02
CA SER A 31 -5.28 11.10 12.94
C SER A 31 -5.57 10.62 11.52
N ILE A 32 -6.36 11.38 10.75
CA ILE A 32 -6.69 11.07 9.36
C ILE A 32 -5.43 11.21 8.49
N MET A 33 -4.67 12.30 8.64
CA MET A 33 -3.42 12.51 7.89
C MET A 33 -2.43 11.36 8.08
N ILE A 34 -2.22 10.91 9.33
CA ILE A 34 -1.31 9.78 9.61
C ILE A 34 -1.77 8.51 8.88
N ARG A 35 -3.08 8.24 8.86
CA ARG A 35 -3.62 7.07 8.15
C ARG A 35 -3.43 7.18 6.64
N GLN A 36 -3.66 8.36 6.06
CA GLN A 36 -3.45 8.60 4.64
C GLN A 36 -1.99 8.37 4.24
N ILE A 37 -1.03 8.88 5.02
CA ILE A 37 0.41 8.64 4.76
C ILE A 37 0.73 7.14 4.76
N ARG A 38 0.22 6.39 5.74
CA ARG A 38 0.41 4.93 5.79
C ARG A 38 -0.18 4.23 4.58
N GLN A 39 -1.37 4.64 4.14
CA GLN A 39 -2.01 4.09 2.94
C GLN A 39 -1.20 4.39 1.68
N SER A 40 -0.66 5.60 1.54
CA SER A 40 0.20 5.95 0.41
C SER A 40 1.45 5.07 0.34
N VAL A 41 2.12 4.83 1.48
CA VAL A 41 3.29 3.93 1.54
C VAL A 41 2.91 2.50 1.17
N GLN A 42 1.80 1.98 1.70
CA GLN A 42 1.30 0.64 1.35
C GLN A 42 0.94 0.51 -0.15
N SER A 43 0.48 1.60 -0.77
CA SER A 43 0.21 1.64 -2.21
C SER A 43 1.50 1.49 -3.01
N ILE A 44 2.56 2.24 -2.65
CA ILE A 44 3.88 2.12 -3.28
C ILE A 44 4.43 0.69 -3.14
N ASP A 45 4.34 0.10 -1.95
CA ASP A 45 4.77 -1.29 -1.73
C ASP A 45 3.92 -2.28 -2.55
N SER A 46 2.62 -2.02 -2.71
CA SER A 46 1.76 -2.80 -3.61
C SER A 46 2.21 -2.73 -5.05
N THR A 47 2.54 -1.54 -5.57
CA THR A 47 3.03 -1.38 -6.94
C THR A 47 4.36 -2.12 -7.16
N LYS A 48 5.29 -2.04 -6.20
CA LYS A 48 6.53 -2.82 -6.25
C LYS A 48 6.28 -4.33 -6.27
N ALA A 49 5.33 -4.81 -5.48
CA ALA A 49 4.94 -6.21 -5.46
C ALA A 49 4.31 -6.65 -6.80
N ILE A 50 3.49 -5.80 -7.44
CA ILE A 50 2.95 -6.08 -8.78
C ILE A 50 4.08 -6.16 -9.81
N PHE A 51 4.96 -5.16 -9.84
CA PHE A 51 6.09 -5.13 -10.77
C PHE A 51 7.00 -6.36 -10.64
N ALA A 52 7.26 -6.81 -9.40
CA ALA A 52 8.00 -8.03 -9.15
C ALA A 52 7.25 -9.28 -9.66
N ALA A 53 5.93 -9.35 -9.46
CA ALA A 53 5.11 -10.44 -9.98
C ALA A 53 5.14 -10.49 -11.52
N GLU A 54 5.00 -9.35 -12.19
CA GLU A 54 5.05 -9.24 -13.65
C GLU A 54 6.40 -9.69 -14.20
N THR A 55 7.50 -9.25 -13.58
CA THR A 55 8.86 -9.68 -13.96
C THR A 55 8.99 -11.21 -13.95
N GLY A 56 8.38 -11.88 -12.97
CA GLY A 56 8.38 -13.35 -12.91
C GLY A 56 7.57 -14.01 -14.02
N ILE A 57 6.44 -13.42 -14.44
CA ILE A 57 5.66 -13.91 -15.59
C ILE A 57 6.44 -13.71 -16.89
N GLU A 58 6.98 -12.51 -17.12
CA GLU A 58 7.76 -12.21 -18.32
C GLU A 58 8.98 -13.13 -18.46
N LEU A 59 9.65 -13.44 -17.34
CA LEU A 59 10.75 -14.40 -17.33
C LEU A 59 10.30 -15.79 -17.81
N GLU A 60 9.23 -16.35 -17.24
CA GLU A 60 8.76 -17.68 -17.64
C GLU A 60 8.21 -17.69 -19.06
N LEU A 61 7.59 -16.60 -19.49
CA LEU A 61 7.17 -16.44 -20.88
C LEU A 61 8.38 -16.42 -21.82
N TYR A 62 9.43 -15.67 -21.46
CA TYR A 62 10.67 -15.64 -22.22
C TYR A 62 11.34 -17.02 -22.27
N ARG A 63 11.34 -17.75 -21.15
CA ARG A 63 11.83 -19.13 -21.09
C ARG A 63 11.04 -20.09 -21.95
N ALA A 64 9.72 -19.94 -21.99
CA ALA A 64 8.83 -20.79 -22.80
C ALA A 64 9.03 -20.57 -24.31
N TYR A 65 9.26 -19.33 -24.76
CA TYR A 65 9.26 -19.00 -26.19
C TYR A 65 10.63 -18.71 -26.81
N LYS A 66 11.65 -18.39 -26.01
CA LYS A 66 12.96 -17.94 -26.52
C LYS A 66 14.12 -18.76 -25.99
N ASP A 67 14.32 -18.79 -24.68
CA ASP A 67 15.46 -19.46 -24.06
C ASP A 67 15.07 -20.08 -22.70
N PRO A 68 14.85 -21.42 -22.65
CA PRO A 68 14.46 -22.12 -21.43
C PRO A 68 15.44 -21.98 -20.27
N THR A 69 16.69 -21.65 -20.55
CA THR A 69 17.78 -21.59 -19.57
C THR A 69 18.13 -20.18 -19.14
N TYR A 70 17.40 -19.16 -19.62
CA TYR A 70 17.67 -17.77 -19.30
C TYR A 70 17.65 -17.54 -17.78
N PRO A 71 18.69 -16.92 -17.18
CA PRO A 71 18.79 -16.76 -15.74
C PRO A 71 17.72 -15.80 -15.20
N ALA A 72 17.28 -16.03 -13.97
CA ALA A 72 16.30 -15.17 -13.33
C ALA A 72 16.89 -13.78 -13.03
N PRO A 73 16.25 -12.67 -13.45
CA PRO A 73 16.72 -11.32 -13.15
C PRO A 73 16.64 -11.02 -11.66
N VAL A 74 17.69 -10.37 -11.13
CA VAL A 74 17.70 -9.87 -9.75
C VAL A 74 17.17 -8.43 -9.75
N LEU A 75 16.14 -8.16 -8.94
CA LEU A 75 15.59 -6.81 -8.76
C LEU A 75 16.48 -5.96 -7.84
N VAL A 76 17.68 -5.64 -8.32
CA VAL A 76 18.68 -4.84 -7.61
C VAL A 76 18.11 -3.43 -7.40
N ARG A 77 17.79 -3.07 -6.14
CA ARG A 77 17.22 -1.79 -5.63
C ARG A 77 15.72 -1.77 -5.29
N SER A 78 14.94 -2.81 -5.61
CA SER A 78 13.48 -2.75 -5.37
C SER A 78 13.06 -3.11 -3.94
N GLU A 79 13.91 -3.80 -3.16
CA GLU A 79 13.53 -4.58 -1.95
C GLU A 79 12.41 -5.60 -2.20
N ALA A 80 11.96 -5.71 -3.45
CA ALA A 80 10.90 -6.61 -3.88
C ALA A 80 11.51 -7.91 -4.36
N THR A 81 10.87 -9.02 -4.02
CA THR A 81 11.21 -10.35 -4.49
C THR A 81 10.03 -10.93 -5.23
N TYR A 82 10.29 -11.90 -6.10
CA TYR A 82 9.24 -12.65 -6.76
C TYR A 82 9.53 -14.14 -6.66
N ASN A 83 8.47 -14.93 -6.66
CA ASN A 83 8.54 -16.38 -6.68
C ASN A 83 7.60 -16.88 -7.76
N VAL A 84 8.10 -17.75 -8.63
CA VAL A 84 7.33 -18.28 -9.76
C VAL A 84 7.14 -19.77 -9.58
N SER A 85 5.90 -20.21 -9.75
CA SER A 85 5.51 -21.61 -9.78
C SER A 85 4.84 -21.90 -11.11
N VAL A 86 5.39 -22.87 -11.84
CA VAL A 86 4.85 -23.33 -13.12
C VAL A 86 4.19 -24.69 -12.91
N LEU A 87 2.93 -24.82 -13.31
CA LEU A 87 2.17 -26.06 -13.29
C LEU A 87 1.47 -26.23 -14.63
N GLU A 88 1.94 -27.18 -15.45
CA GLU A 88 1.43 -27.41 -16.80
C GLU A 88 1.42 -26.12 -17.64
N ASN A 89 0.23 -25.64 -18.01
CA ASN A 89 0.02 -24.41 -18.77
C ASN A 89 -0.27 -23.19 -17.88
N ILE A 90 -0.11 -23.31 -16.56
CA ILE A 90 -0.35 -22.23 -15.61
C ILE A 90 0.98 -21.72 -15.09
N ILE A 91 1.25 -20.44 -15.35
CA ILE A 91 2.39 -19.72 -14.78
C ILE A 91 1.83 -18.80 -13.70
N LYS A 92 2.22 -19.03 -12.44
CA LYS A 92 1.85 -18.18 -11.32
C LYS A 92 3.07 -17.51 -10.76
N SER A 93 3.06 -16.19 -10.71
CA SER A 93 4.12 -15.38 -10.13
C SER A 93 3.58 -14.58 -8.95
N VAL A 94 4.28 -14.65 -7.82
CA VAL A 94 3.95 -13.91 -6.60
C VAL A 94 5.08 -12.95 -6.31
N GLY A 95 4.80 -11.65 -6.48
CA GLY A 95 5.70 -10.58 -6.08
C GLY A 95 5.41 -10.12 -4.65
N LYS A 96 6.46 -9.78 -3.92
CA LYS A 96 6.41 -9.37 -2.52
C LYS A 96 7.28 -8.14 -2.32
N SER A 97 6.77 -7.13 -1.64
CA SER A 97 7.50 -5.94 -1.21
C SER A 97 7.07 -5.58 0.22
N ARG A 98 8.02 -5.62 1.16
CA ARG A 98 7.79 -5.32 2.59
C ARG A 98 6.54 -6.04 3.14
N THR A 99 5.45 -5.31 3.38
CA THR A 99 4.20 -5.82 3.95
C THR A 99 3.13 -6.17 2.90
N SER A 100 3.41 -5.98 1.61
CA SER A 100 2.48 -6.23 0.52
C SER A 100 2.92 -7.40 -0.35
N SER A 101 1.96 -8.25 -0.71
CA SER A 101 2.14 -9.36 -1.65
C SER A 101 1.05 -9.30 -2.71
N ARG A 102 1.44 -9.51 -3.98
CA ARG A 102 0.56 -9.50 -5.14
C ARG A 102 0.89 -10.69 -6.02
N ALA A 103 -0.13 -11.36 -6.51
CA ALA A 103 0.02 -12.55 -7.32
C ALA A 103 -0.65 -12.34 -8.67
N LEU A 104 0.02 -12.80 -9.73
CA LEU A 104 -0.49 -12.83 -11.08
C LEU A 104 -0.42 -14.26 -11.59
N GLN A 105 -1.40 -14.61 -12.41
CA GLN A 105 -1.50 -15.93 -13.02
C GLN A 105 -1.77 -15.76 -14.51
N LEU A 106 -0.99 -16.47 -15.33
CA LEU A 106 -1.20 -16.61 -16.75
C LEU A 106 -1.56 -18.07 -17.05
N THR A 107 -2.65 -18.28 -17.77
CA THR A 107 -3.03 -19.60 -18.28
C THR A 107 -2.82 -19.62 -19.79
N LEU A 108 -1.91 -20.45 -20.25
CA LEU A 108 -1.60 -20.64 -21.66
C LEU A 108 -2.65 -21.60 -22.27
N THR A 109 -3.58 -21.07 -23.05
CA THR A 109 -4.46 -21.93 -23.83
C THR A 109 -3.71 -22.45 -25.06
N PRO A 110 -3.73 -23.76 -25.35
CA PRO A 110 -3.17 -24.28 -26.60
C PRO A 110 -3.90 -23.64 -27.79
N LEU A 111 -3.16 -23.23 -28.82
CA LEU A 111 -3.73 -22.72 -30.07
C LEU A 111 -4.47 -23.88 -30.78
N PRO A 112 -5.65 -23.63 -31.38
CA PRO A 112 -6.38 -24.62 -32.16
C PRO A 112 -5.64 -25.05 -33.43
#